data_AF-A0A924AH21-F1
#
_entry.id   AF-A0A924AH21-F1
#
_cell.length_a   1.000
_cell.length_b   1.000
_cell.length_c   1.000
_cell.angle_alpha   90.00
_cell.angle_beta   90.00
_cell.angle_gamma   90.00
#
_symmetry.space_group_name_H-M   'P 1'
#
loop_
_entity.id
_entity.type
_entity.pdbx_description
1 polymer ?
#
loop_
_entity_poly.entity_id
_entity_poly.type
_entity_poly.pdbx_seq_one_letter_code
_entity_poly.pdbx_strand_id
1 'polypeptide(L)'
;AQRWVARAITGEVTLELRRGNDYSLLNTESPNLTYHPERLTMEKGESMFTPLDRIGQLTMRNLDIMDTRDKLMIYARAGLLSLGGASGLAQLASEQDPGKGKAG
;
A
#
# COMPACT_ATOMS: atom_id res chain seq x y z
N ALA A 1 -17.97 -15.44 11.76
CA ALA A 1 -16.91 -14.78 12.56
C ALA A 1 -16.75 -13.29 12.19
N GLN A 2 -17.84 -12.50 12.15
CA GLN A 2 -17.81 -11.07 11.78
C GLN A 2 -18.59 -10.18 12.76
N ARG A 3 -18.96 -10.73 13.93
CA ARG A 3 -19.78 -10.02 14.93
C ARG A 3 -19.09 -8.77 15.51
N TRP A 4 -17.76 -8.76 15.55
CA TRP A 4 -16.97 -7.61 16.01
C TRP A 4 -16.96 -6.45 15.00
N VAL A 5 -17.08 -6.74 13.71
CA VAL A 5 -17.09 -5.70 12.66
C VAL A 5 -18.39 -4.91 12.73
N ALA A 6 -19.54 -5.58 12.56
CA ALA A 6 -20.85 -4.92 12.48
C ALA A 6 -21.20 -4.12 13.75
N ARG A 7 -20.73 -4.54 14.93
CA ARG A 7 -21.01 -3.86 16.21
C ARG A 7 -20.42 -2.45 16.31
N ALA A 8 -19.34 -2.17 15.60
CA ALA A 8 -18.72 -0.84 15.59
C ALA A 8 -19.29 0.07 14.50
N ILE A 9 -20.06 -0.47 13.54
CA ILE A 9 -20.61 0.28 12.41
C ILE A 9 -21.93 0.94 12.84
N THR A 10 -21.81 2.15 13.36
CA THR A 10 -22.92 3.04 13.69
C THR A 10 -22.58 4.42 13.16
N GLY A 11 -23.42 4.99 12.29
CA GLY A 11 -23.18 6.28 11.65
C GLY A 11 -24.02 6.46 10.39
N GLU A 12 -23.80 7.59 9.73
CA GLU A 12 -24.53 7.99 8.53
C GLU A 12 -23.56 8.33 7.40
N VAL A 13 -23.98 8.02 6.17
CA VAL A 13 -23.23 8.33 4.95
C VAL A 13 -24.17 9.02 3.98
N THR A 14 -23.78 10.20 3.52
CA THR A 14 -24.54 10.99 2.54
C THR A 14 -24.00 10.70 1.15
N LEU A 15 -24.87 10.34 0.21
CA LEU A 15 -24.52 9.94 -1.15
C LEU A 15 -25.25 10.81 -2.17
N GLU A 16 -24.54 11.19 -3.23
CA GLU A 16 -25.14 11.68 -4.48
C GLU A 16 -25.20 10.52 -5.48
N LEU A 17 -26.39 10.23 -6.02
CA LEU A 17 -26.59 9.16 -7.00
C LEU A 17 -26.83 9.77 -8.39
N ARG A 18 -26.20 9.20 -9.41
CA ARG A 18 -26.35 9.61 -10.82
C ARG A 18 -26.93 8.47 -11.65
N ARG A 19 -26.15 7.81 -12.51
CA ARG A 19 -26.64 6.70 -13.37
C ARG A 19 -25.90 5.40 -13.13
N GLY A 20 -26.65 4.32 -12.90
CA GLY A 20 -26.06 3.02 -12.61
C GLY A 20 -25.22 3.06 -11.34
N ASN A 21 -23.94 2.70 -11.44
CA ASN A 21 -22.98 2.71 -10.33
C ASN A 21 -22.22 4.04 -10.19
N ASP A 22 -22.70 5.09 -10.86
CA ASP A 22 -22.12 6.43 -10.75
C ASP A 22 -22.70 7.15 -9.52
N TYR A 23 -21.88 7.29 -8.48
CA TYR A 23 -22.22 7.98 -7.23
C TYR A 23 -21.02 8.73 -6.64
N SER A 24 -21.29 9.71 -5.78
CA SER A 24 -20.27 10.40 -4.98
C SER A 24 -20.61 10.33 -3.49
N LEU A 25 -19.60 10.08 -2.66
CA LEU A 25 -19.71 10.22 -1.21
C LEU A 25 -19.62 11.71 -0.86
N LEU A 26 -20.67 12.27 -0.28
CA LEU A 26 -20.73 13.68 0.10
C LEU A 26 -20.27 13.90 1.54
N ASN A 27 -20.66 13.01 2.45
CA ASN A 27 -20.32 13.13 3.87
C ASN A 27 -20.33 11.75 4.56
N THR A 28 -19.63 11.63 5.67
CA THR A 28 -19.56 10.43 6.51
C THR A 28 -19.43 10.85 7.96
N GLU A 29 -20.41 10.48 8.78
CA GLU A 29 -20.46 10.82 10.20
C GLU A 29 -20.59 9.55 11.02
N SER A 30 -19.75 9.38 12.03
CA SER A 30 -19.89 8.29 12.99
C SER A 30 -19.20 8.66 14.32
N PRO A 31 -19.81 8.32 15.47
CA PRO A 31 -19.15 8.47 16.76
C PRO A 31 -17.94 7.52 16.92
N ASN A 32 -17.81 6.51 16.06
CA ASN A 32 -16.77 5.49 16.12
C ASN A 32 -15.68 5.69 15.05
N LEU A 33 -15.62 6.86 14.39
CA LEU A 33 -14.54 7.14 13.44
C LEU A 33 -13.19 7.08 14.14
N THR A 34 -12.23 6.40 13.54
CA THR A 34 -10.81 6.52 13.91
C THR A 34 -10.10 7.60 13.12
N TYR A 35 -10.77 8.14 12.09
CA TYR A 35 -10.32 9.31 11.35
C TYR A 35 -10.56 10.57 12.19
N HIS A 36 -9.46 11.18 12.62
CA HIS A 36 -9.40 12.37 13.45
C HIS A 36 -8.25 13.25 12.96
N PRO A 37 -8.47 14.12 11.95
CA PRO A 37 -7.39 14.93 11.37
C PRO A 37 -6.72 15.84 12.39
N GLU A 38 -7.45 16.29 13.41
CA GLU A 38 -6.94 17.08 14.53
C GLU A 38 -5.86 16.36 15.35
N ARG A 39 -5.82 15.02 15.35
CA ARG A 39 -4.75 14.25 16.02
C ARG A 39 -3.45 14.20 15.21
N LEU A 40 -3.49 14.59 13.95
CA LEU A 40 -2.34 14.60 13.03
C LEU A 40 -1.89 16.02 12.68
N THR A 41 -2.48 17.05 13.32
CA THR A 41 -2.09 18.44 13.08
C THR A 41 -0.67 18.71 13.57
N MET A 42 0.06 19.52 12.81
CA MET A 42 1.42 19.98 13.15
C MET A 42 1.44 21.49 13.46
N GLU A 43 0.28 22.15 13.50
CA GLU A 43 0.19 23.62 13.60
C GLU A 43 0.41 24.17 15.01
N LYS A 44 0.09 23.39 16.05
CA LYS A 44 0.31 23.76 17.46
C LYS A 44 1.36 22.86 18.09
N GLY A 45 2.17 23.43 18.99
CA GLY A 45 3.43 22.85 19.49
C GLY A 45 3.34 21.53 20.25
N GLU A 46 2.14 21.02 20.56
CA GLU A 46 1.93 19.68 21.13
C GLU A 46 1.44 18.72 20.04
N SER A 47 2.35 18.25 19.19
CA SER A 47 2.08 17.19 18.22
C SER A 47 2.30 15.81 18.84
N MET A 48 1.54 14.82 18.36
CA MET A 48 1.66 13.40 18.75
C MET A 48 2.99 12.77 18.32
N PHE A 49 3.73 13.40 17.40
CA PHE A 49 5.03 12.95 16.91
C PHE A 49 5.87 14.12 16.39
N THR A 50 7.17 13.96 16.43
CA THR A 50 8.15 14.90 15.90
C THR A 50 8.72 14.41 14.56
N PRO A 51 9.37 15.29 13.78
CA PRO A 51 10.11 14.86 12.58
C PRO A 51 11.19 13.79 12.88
N LEU A 52 11.81 13.83 14.06
CA LEU A 52 12.82 12.86 14.47
C LEU A 52 12.23 11.46 14.68
N ASP A 53 11.00 11.35 15.20
CA ASP A 53 10.34 10.06 15.38
C ASP A 53 10.13 9.35 14.04
N ARG A 54 9.82 10.11 12.98
CA ARG A 54 9.71 9.54 11.63
C ARG A 54 11.06 9.06 11.10
N ILE A 55 12.14 9.77 11.36
CA ILE A 55 13.51 9.34 10.98
C ILE A 55 13.88 8.05 11.71
N GLY A 56 13.58 7.95 13.01
CA GLY A 56 13.75 6.72 13.78
C GLY A 56 12.97 5.56 13.18
N GLN A 57 11.68 5.78 12.88
CA GLN A 57 10.82 4.76 12.26
C GLN A 57 11.34 4.30 10.89
N LEU A 58 11.89 5.19 10.07
CA LEU A 58 12.49 4.86 8.78
C LEU A 58 13.80 4.07 8.95
N THR A 59 14.63 4.44 9.93
CA THR A 59 15.92 3.79 10.19
C THR A 59 15.74 2.31 10.54
N MET A 60 14.70 1.98 11.30
CA MET A 60 14.39 0.59 11.66
C MET A 60 14.05 -0.30 10.45
N ARG A 61 13.77 0.27 9.26
CA ARG A 61 13.52 -0.48 8.03
C ARG A 61 14.79 -0.86 7.27
N ASN A 62 15.95 -0.28 7.60
CA ASN A 62 17.15 -0.42 6.77
C ASN A 62 17.66 -1.86 6.64
N LEU A 63 17.65 -2.64 7.73
CA LEU A 63 18.14 -4.04 7.70
C LEU A 63 17.27 -4.92 6.79
N ASP A 64 15.95 -4.84 6.94
CA ASP A 64 15.00 -5.58 6.09
C ASP A 64 15.07 -5.16 4.61
N ILE A 65 15.32 -3.86 4.34
CA ILE A 65 15.55 -3.36 2.98
C ILE A 65 16.84 -3.95 2.39
N MET A 66 17.93 -4.01 3.15
CA MET A 66 19.18 -4.60 2.70
C MET A 66 19.00 -6.09 2.39
N ASP A 67 18.37 -6.83 3.29
CA ASP A 67 18.08 -8.26 3.11
C ASP A 67 17.23 -8.49 1.86
N THR A 68 16.21 -7.65 1.62
CA THR A 68 15.37 -7.72 0.43
C THR A 68 16.19 -7.45 -0.84
N ARG A 69 17.10 -6.47 -0.84
CA ARG A 69 17.98 -6.19 -1.99
C ARG A 69 18.89 -7.39 -2.31
N ASP A 70 19.44 -8.03 -1.28
CA ASP A 70 20.27 -9.23 -1.46
C ASP A 70 19.45 -10.40 -2.01
N LYS A 71 18.22 -10.58 -1.52
CA LYS A 71 17.29 -11.60 -2.04
C LYS A 71 16.94 -11.37 -3.51
N LEU A 72 16.68 -10.12 -3.92
CA LEU A 72 16.44 -9.80 -5.32
C LEU A 72 17.63 -10.19 -6.21
N MET A 73 18.85 -9.95 -5.74
CA MET A 73 20.07 -10.38 -6.46
C MET A 73 20.21 -11.89 -6.53
N ILE A 74 19.85 -12.62 -5.48
CA ILE A 74 19.82 -14.10 -5.48
C ILE A 74 18.81 -14.62 -6.50
N TYR A 75 17.58 -14.10 -6.50
CA TYR A 75 16.55 -14.52 -7.45
C TYR A 75 16.92 -14.20 -8.89
N ALA A 76 17.62 -13.09 -9.12
CA ALA A 76 18.17 -12.79 -10.43
C ALA A 76 19.24 -13.79 -10.89
N ARG A 77 20.20 -14.13 -10.00
CA ARG A 77 21.23 -15.14 -10.30
C ARG A 77 20.64 -16.53 -10.53
N ALA A 78 19.55 -16.87 -9.84
CA ALA A 78 18.82 -18.12 -10.02
C ALA A 78 17.96 -18.15 -11.31
N GLY A 79 17.93 -17.06 -12.09
CA GLY A 79 17.17 -16.97 -13.34
C GLY A 79 15.67 -16.73 -13.16
N LEU A 80 15.20 -16.48 -11.94
CA LEU A 80 13.78 -16.20 -11.65
C LEU A 80 13.42 -14.74 -11.92
N LEU A 81 14.40 -13.83 -11.77
CA LEU A 81 14.23 -12.42 -12.06
C LEU A 81 15.19 -11.97 -13.16
N SER A 82 14.72 -11.07 -14.02
CA SER A 82 15.54 -10.34 -14.99
C SER A 82 16.00 -9.00 -14.37
N LEU A 83 17.31 -8.77 -14.35
CA LEU A 83 17.91 -7.49 -13.98
C LEU A 83 18.00 -6.61 -15.23
N GLY A 84 17.29 -5.49 -15.27
CA GLY A 84 17.47 -4.48 -16.33
C GLY A 84 16.24 -4.15 -17.16
N GLY A 85 15.07 -3.99 -16.53
CA GLY A 85 13.94 -3.31 -17.16
C GLY A 85 13.94 -1.79 -16.89
N ALA A 86 13.12 -1.03 -17.63
CA ALA A 86 12.95 0.42 -17.53
C ALA A 86 12.60 0.97 -16.11
N SER A 87 12.33 0.09 -15.15
CA SER A 87 11.88 0.41 -13.79
C SER A 87 13.01 0.52 -12.75
N GLY A 88 14.28 0.25 -13.10
CA GLY A 88 15.40 0.29 -12.14
C GLY A 88 15.38 -0.81 -11.07
N LEU A 89 14.45 -1.77 -11.15
CA LEU A 89 14.32 -2.93 -10.26
C LEU A 89 14.25 -4.24 -11.06
N ALA A 90 14.50 -5.35 -10.38
CA ALA A 90 14.39 -6.70 -10.94
C ALA A 90 12.94 -7.03 -11.29
N GLN A 91 12.71 -7.63 -12.46
CA GLN A 91 11.38 -7.99 -12.96
C GLN A 91 11.22 -9.51 -13.00
N LEU A 92 9.98 -9.99 -12.86
CA LEU A 92 9.69 -11.41 -13.08
C LEU A 92 10.08 -11.78 -14.51
N ALA A 93 10.79 -12.90 -14.66
CA ALA A 93 11.01 -13.47 -15.99
C ALA A 93 9.63 -13.83 -16.57
N SER A 94 9.29 -13.26 -17.73
CA SER A 94 8.10 -13.68 -18.46
C SER A 94 8.22 -15.17 -18.78
N GLU A 95 7.21 -15.94 -18.44
CA GLU A 95 7.08 -17.32 -18.90
C GLU A 95 7.19 -17.29 -20.44
N GLN A 96 8.23 -17.92 -21.01
CA GLN A 96 8.24 -18.17 -22.44
C GLN A 96 7.03 -19.05 -22.71
N ASP A 97 6.03 -18.48 -23.37
CA ASP A 97 4.88 -19.20 -23.90
C ASP A 97 5.41 -20.42 -24.68
N PRO A 98 5.16 -21.67 -24.23
CA PRO A 98 5.72 -22.87 -24.86
C PRO A 98 5.10 -23.18 -26.24
N GLY A 99 4.49 -22.20 -26.91
CA GLY A 99 3.68 -22.34 -28.11
C GLY A 99 4.25 -21.83 -29.44
N LYS A 100 5.49 -21.32 -29.51
CA LYS A 100 6.13 -21.00 -30.82
C LYS A 100 7.29 -21.93 -31.14
N GLY A 101 6.94 -23.20 -31.32
CA GLY A 101 7.73 -24.13 -32.11
C GLY A 101 7.81 -23.66 -33.58
N LYS A 102 9.05 -23.61 -34.07
CA LYS A 102 9.49 -23.67 -35.48
C LYS A 102 8.37 -23.76 -36.53
N ALA A 103 8.29 -22.76 -37.39
CA ALA A 103 7.74 -22.92 -38.73
C ALA A 103 8.63 -22.17 -39.72
N GLY A 104 9.15 -22.91 -40.70
CA GLY A 104 9.68 -22.40 -41.97
C GLY A 104 11.09 -21.85 -41.93
#